data_AF-A0A381QB33-F1
#
_entry.id   AF-A0A381QB33-F1
#
_cell.length_a   1.000
_cell.length_b   1.000
_cell.length_c   1.000
_cell.angle_alpha   90.00
_cell.angle_beta   90.00
_cell.angle_gamma   90.00
#
_symmetry.space_group_name_H-M   'P 1'
#
loop_
_entity.id
_entity.type
_entity.pdbx_description
1 polymer ?
#
loop_
_entity_poly.entity_id
_entity_poly.type
_entity_poly.pdbx_seq_one_letter_code
_entity_poly.pdbx_strand_id
1 'polypeptide(L)'
;MTFEQRLEWFSERNKIMLFLWNDRFLNPLIPTQLQKIKSSGLLDYDKLLQLLDEHFPQFEDELPPGMYFPVPISRTLMEGEEFSPELALRFFYGFIHVDGSQKWSLRGKLITGKVLSLFESNLFFEEETSRCFVEYWSENRWDKCYLECATTPFLALSIESTPDGFQLLLNNHKTDSLDLQSFRIDTLERCFVRTQNHGEVLLADAPRFWLLDHLNESGSHLVVDEHLFPLFFST
;
A
#
# COMPACT_ATOMS: atom_id res chain seq x y z
N MET A 1 10.73 -14.65 20.66
CA MET A 1 10.38 -14.26 19.27
C MET A 1 11.60 -13.58 18.69
N THR A 2 12.00 -13.84 17.45
CA THR A 2 13.05 -13.03 16.81
C THR A 2 12.51 -11.64 16.46
N PHE A 3 13.40 -10.71 16.15
CA PHE A 3 13.01 -9.37 15.70
C PHE A 3 12.10 -9.41 14.47
N GLU A 4 12.44 -10.24 13.49
CA GLU A 4 11.66 -10.41 12.25
C GLU A 4 10.28 -11.01 12.54
N GLN A 5 10.21 -12.07 13.35
CA GLN A 5 8.94 -12.66 13.77
C GLN A 5 8.07 -11.65 14.51
N ARG A 6 8.69 -10.75 15.29
CA ARG A 6 7.98 -9.68 15.99
C ARG A 6 7.38 -8.67 15.02
N LEU A 7 8.12 -8.29 13.99
CA LEU A 7 7.64 -7.38 12.96
C LEU A 7 6.51 -7.99 12.13
N GLU A 8 6.61 -9.27 11.79
CA GLU A 8 5.54 -10.02 11.13
C GLU A 8 4.28 -10.05 12.02
N TRP A 9 4.44 -10.35 13.30
CA TRP A 9 3.34 -10.36 14.28
C TRP A 9 2.60 -9.02 14.35
N PHE A 10 3.33 -7.89 14.28
CA PHE A 10 2.71 -6.56 14.20
C PHE A 10 2.00 -6.33 12.87
N SER A 11 2.61 -6.75 11.76
CA SER A 11 2.04 -6.61 10.41
C SER A 11 0.70 -7.33 10.25
N GLU A 12 0.59 -8.56 10.79
CA GLU A 12 -0.64 -9.34 10.82
C GLU A 12 -1.79 -8.63 11.56
N ARG A 13 -1.45 -7.71 12.47
CA ARG A 13 -2.39 -6.88 13.24
C ARG A 13 -2.56 -5.48 12.65
N ASN A 14 -2.10 -5.27 11.41
CA ASN A 14 -2.10 -3.99 10.71
C ASN A 14 -1.39 -2.86 11.48
N LYS A 15 -0.35 -3.20 12.25
CA LYS A 15 0.54 -2.24 12.93
C LYS A 15 1.89 -2.26 12.23
N ILE A 16 2.19 -1.25 11.43
CA ILE A 16 3.37 -1.23 10.56
C ILE A 16 4.48 -0.40 11.20
N MET A 17 5.61 -1.03 11.49
CA MET A 17 6.77 -0.34 12.06
C MET A 17 7.61 0.29 10.94
N LEU A 18 7.80 1.61 10.97
CA LEU A 18 8.62 2.32 10.00
C LEU A 18 9.82 2.99 10.66
N PHE A 19 10.99 2.84 10.05
CA PHE A 19 12.27 3.32 10.57
C PHE A 19 12.80 4.44 9.69
N LEU A 20 12.86 5.67 10.20
CA LEU A 20 13.46 6.78 9.48
C LEU A 20 14.98 6.61 9.45
N TRP A 21 15.54 6.42 8.25
CA TRP A 21 16.98 6.40 8.02
C TRP A 21 17.35 7.46 6.99
N ASN A 22 18.24 8.38 7.38
CA ASN A 22 18.51 9.62 6.67
C ASN A 22 17.22 10.42 6.43
N ASP A 23 16.77 10.49 5.18
CA ASP A 23 15.60 11.24 4.74
C ASP A 23 14.43 10.32 4.30
N ARG A 24 14.51 9.00 4.49
CA ARG A 24 13.49 8.04 4.02
C ARG A 24 13.04 7.05 5.10
N PHE A 25 11.74 6.75 5.12
CA PHE A 25 11.20 5.69 5.96
C PHE A 25 11.43 4.32 5.33
N LEU A 26 11.98 3.40 6.12
CA LEU A 26 12.26 2.02 5.77
C LEU A 26 11.23 1.09 6.42
N ASN A 27 10.67 0.18 5.62
CA ASN A 27 9.84 -0.93 6.06
C ASN A 27 10.73 -2.15 6.35
N PRO A 28 10.82 -2.62 7.60
CA PRO A 28 11.69 -3.73 7.97
C PRO A 28 11.15 -5.09 7.49
N LEU A 29 9.94 -5.17 6.94
CA LEU A 29 9.43 -6.39 6.28
C LEU A 29 10.05 -6.60 4.89
N ILE A 30 10.65 -5.56 4.29
CA ILE A 30 11.38 -5.72 3.04
C ILE A 30 12.82 -6.13 3.34
N PRO A 31 13.32 -7.27 2.82
CA PRO A 31 14.66 -7.77 3.15
C PRO A 31 15.79 -6.77 2.88
N THR A 32 15.75 -6.06 1.74
CA THR A 32 16.77 -5.07 1.38
C THR A 32 16.77 -3.86 2.31
N GLN A 33 15.60 -3.47 2.83
CA GLN A 33 15.46 -2.36 3.77
C GLN A 33 15.80 -2.80 5.20
N LEU A 34 15.46 -4.02 5.59
CA LEU A 34 15.87 -4.62 6.86
C LEU A 34 17.40 -4.65 7.01
N GLN A 35 18.12 -5.04 5.96
CA GLN A 35 19.60 -5.04 5.98
C GLN A 35 20.17 -3.63 6.17
N LYS A 36 19.53 -2.60 5.60
CA LYS A 36 19.89 -1.20 5.85
C LYS A 36 19.61 -0.81 7.30
N ILE A 37 18.45 -1.18 7.85
CA ILE A 37 18.11 -0.91 9.26
C ILE A 37 19.14 -1.56 10.19
N LYS A 38 19.48 -2.84 9.97
CA LYS A 38 20.48 -3.55 10.79
C LYS A 38 21.88 -2.94 10.73
N SER A 39 22.30 -2.41 9.58
CA SER A 39 23.62 -1.79 9.43
C SER A 39 23.65 -0.29 9.78
N SER A 40 22.51 0.33 10.04
CA SER A 40 22.38 1.77 10.29
C SER A 40 22.67 2.24 11.71
N GLY A 41 22.74 1.32 12.68
CA GLY A 41 22.77 1.64 14.12
C GLY A 41 21.42 2.09 14.71
N LEU A 42 20.33 2.08 13.92
CA LEU A 42 18.98 2.40 14.42
C LEU A 42 18.46 1.41 15.48
N LEU A 43 19.04 0.21 15.54
CA LEU A 43 18.66 -0.84 16.49
C LEU A 43 19.52 -0.87 17.75
N ASP A 44 20.50 0.01 17.88
CA ASP A 44 21.50 0.00 18.98
C ASP A 44 20.94 0.51 20.32
N TYR A 45 19.62 0.73 20.40
CA TYR A 45 18.95 1.24 21.60
C TYR A 45 18.25 0.09 22.32
N ASP A 46 18.71 -0.26 23.52
CA ASP A 46 18.07 -1.31 24.36
C ASP A 46 16.57 -1.04 24.56
N LYS A 47 16.20 0.25 24.70
CA LYS A 47 14.80 0.68 24.83
C LYS A 47 13.95 0.41 23.59
N LEU A 48 14.55 0.32 22.40
CA LEU A 48 13.82 -0.03 21.18
C LEU A 48 13.43 -1.51 21.17
N LEU A 49 14.32 -2.41 21.58
CA LEU A 49 13.98 -3.82 21.71
C LEU A 49 12.93 -4.03 22.79
N GLN A 50 13.10 -3.39 23.96
CA GLN A 50 12.08 -3.40 25.03
C GLN A 50 10.72 -2.90 24.52
N LEU A 51 10.71 -1.80 23.77
CA LEU A 51 9.50 -1.24 23.18
C LEU A 51 8.74 -2.25 22.32
N LEU A 52 9.47 -2.95 21.44
CA LEU A 52 8.88 -3.88 20.48
C LEU A 52 8.49 -5.23 21.10
N ASP A 53 9.24 -5.70 22.10
CA ASP A 53 9.01 -7.02 22.70
C ASP A 53 8.07 -7.02 23.92
N GLU A 54 8.01 -5.91 24.65
CA GLU A 54 7.24 -5.81 25.90
C GLU A 54 6.10 -4.81 25.77
N HIS A 55 6.42 -3.54 25.54
CA HIS A 55 5.44 -2.45 25.63
C HIS A 55 4.36 -2.51 24.54
N PHE A 56 4.74 -2.54 23.27
CA PHE A 56 3.76 -2.60 22.18
C PHE A 56 2.84 -3.83 22.27
N PRO A 57 3.35 -5.05 22.53
CA PRO A 57 2.50 -6.22 22.71
C PRO A 57 1.59 -6.14 23.94
N GLN A 58 2.04 -5.55 25.05
CA GLN A 58 1.24 -5.40 26.27
C GLN A 58 0.02 -4.50 26.06
N PHE A 59 0.17 -3.43 25.27
CA PHE A 59 -0.88 -2.44 25.01
C PHE A 59 -1.54 -2.62 23.64
N GLU A 60 -1.46 -3.81 23.04
CA GLU A 60 -1.84 -4.02 21.64
C GLU A 60 -3.30 -3.66 21.33
N ASP A 61 -4.21 -3.99 22.25
CA ASP A 61 -5.65 -3.71 22.14
C ASP A 61 -5.97 -2.19 22.21
N GLU A 62 -5.08 -1.40 22.80
CA GLU A 62 -5.21 0.05 22.95
C GLU A 62 -4.59 0.82 21.78
N LEU A 63 -3.80 0.12 20.95
CA LEU A 63 -3.07 0.69 19.83
C LEU A 63 -3.85 0.46 18.51
N PRO A 64 -4.30 1.53 17.82
CA PRO A 64 -5.03 1.38 16.57
C PRO A 64 -4.14 0.84 15.43
N PRO A 65 -4.75 0.23 14.39
CA PRO A 65 -4.06 -0.07 13.14
C PRO A 65 -3.49 1.20 12.50
N GLY A 66 -2.29 1.08 11.90
CA GLY A 66 -1.62 2.17 11.23
C GLY A 66 -0.10 2.02 11.26
N MET A 67 0.60 3.13 11.08
CA MET A 67 2.06 3.20 11.07
C MET A 67 2.58 3.75 12.39
N TYR A 68 3.59 3.09 12.94
CA TYR A 68 4.27 3.49 14.16
C TYR A 68 5.76 3.72 13.89
N PHE A 69 6.32 4.69 14.61
CA PHE A 69 7.72 5.08 14.48
C PHE A 69 8.47 4.74 15.78
N PRO A 70 9.05 3.52 15.92
CA PRO A 70 9.58 3.05 17.20
C PRO A 70 10.83 3.80 17.67
N VAL A 71 11.66 4.30 16.77
CA VAL A 71 12.91 5.02 17.10
C VAL A 71 12.67 6.30 17.92
N PRO A 72 11.77 7.23 17.53
CA PRO A 72 11.49 8.39 18.36
C PRO A 72 10.82 8.02 19.69
N ILE A 73 9.97 6.99 19.73
CA ILE A 73 9.36 6.51 20.99
C ILE A 73 10.45 6.01 21.96
N SER A 74 11.37 5.18 21.47
CA SER A 74 12.45 4.63 22.31
C SER A 74 13.39 5.72 22.84
N ARG A 75 13.64 6.79 22.07
CA ARG A 75 14.39 7.96 22.54
C ARG A 75 13.68 8.67 23.70
N THR A 76 12.37 8.88 23.60
CA THR A 76 11.58 9.45 24.69
C THR A 76 11.62 8.58 25.96
N LEU A 77 11.60 7.24 25.82
CA LEU A 77 11.78 6.33 26.96
C LEU A 77 13.17 6.44 27.60
N MET A 78 14.22 6.70 26.81
CA MET A 78 15.57 6.93 27.35
C MET A 78 15.69 8.25 28.13
N GLU A 79 14.87 9.24 27.78
CA GLU A 79 14.78 10.53 28.49
C GLU A 79 14.01 10.42 29.82
N GLY A 80 13.45 9.24 30.12
CA GLY A 80 12.81 8.93 31.40
C GLY A 80 11.28 9.01 31.40
N GLU A 81 10.63 9.25 30.25
CA GLU A 81 9.18 9.13 30.13
C GLU A 81 8.76 7.65 30.20
N GLU A 82 7.68 7.34 30.90
CA GLU A 82 7.12 5.98 30.93
C GLU A 82 6.32 5.69 29.65
N PHE A 83 6.31 4.42 29.25
CA PHE A 83 5.49 4.02 28.10
C PHE A 83 4.00 4.14 28.42
N SER A 84 3.25 4.69 27.46
CA SER A 84 1.78 4.74 27.47
C SER A 84 1.25 4.67 26.02
N PRO A 85 0.00 4.24 25.81
CA PRO A 85 -0.66 4.35 24.51
C PRO A 85 -0.63 5.78 23.96
N GLU A 86 -0.81 6.80 24.81
CA GLU A 86 -0.75 8.21 24.43
C GLU A 86 0.64 8.60 23.88
N LEU A 87 1.71 8.10 24.50
CA LEU A 87 3.08 8.29 24.00
C LEU A 87 3.23 7.65 22.61
N ALA A 88 2.76 6.41 22.42
CA ALA A 88 2.82 5.76 21.12
C ALA A 88 2.03 6.53 20.05
N LEU A 89 0.85 7.05 20.40
CA LEU A 89 -0.02 7.82 19.51
C LEU A 89 0.54 9.18 19.08
N ARG A 90 1.49 9.76 19.86
CA ARG A 90 2.26 10.93 19.41
C ARG A 90 3.12 10.63 18.19
N PHE A 91 3.55 9.37 18.04
CA PHE A 91 4.42 8.89 16.97
C PHE A 91 3.71 7.82 16.12
N PHE A 92 2.46 8.13 15.78
CA PHE A 92 1.57 7.29 15.01
C PHE A 92 0.99 8.05 13.82
N TYR A 93 0.76 7.34 12.72
CA TYR A 93 0.00 7.83 11.60
C TYR A 93 -0.99 6.77 11.11
N GLY A 94 -2.28 7.13 11.05
CA GLY A 94 -3.32 6.25 10.52
C GLY A 94 -3.19 6.04 9.02
N PHE A 95 -3.78 4.95 8.51
CA PHE A 95 -3.82 4.71 7.07
C PHE A 95 -4.62 5.78 6.32
N ILE A 96 -4.28 5.97 5.05
CA ILE A 96 -5.16 6.65 4.10
C ILE A 96 -6.17 5.61 3.64
N HIS A 97 -7.47 5.86 3.82
CA HIS A 97 -8.50 4.91 3.44
C HIS A 97 -8.98 5.17 2.02
N VAL A 98 -9.11 4.11 1.23
CA VAL A 98 -9.74 4.13 -0.10
C VAL A 98 -10.94 3.20 -0.08
N ASP A 99 -12.14 3.77 -0.20
CA ASP A 99 -13.38 3.00 -0.15
C ASP A 99 -13.71 2.31 -1.49
N GLY A 100 -14.73 1.45 -1.49
CA GLY A 100 -15.13 0.69 -2.69
C GLY A 100 -15.63 1.54 -3.86
N SER A 101 -15.88 2.84 -3.63
CA SER A 101 -16.25 3.84 -4.64
C SER A 101 -15.08 4.76 -5.02
N GLN A 102 -13.84 4.36 -4.70
CA GLN A 102 -12.61 5.14 -4.93
C GLN A 102 -12.60 6.51 -4.25
N LYS A 103 -13.30 6.68 -3.12
CA LYS A 103 -13.17 7.89 -2.30
C LYS A 103 -12.05 7.72 -1.30
N TRP A 104 -11.18 8.72 -1.26
CA TRP A 104 -10.03 8.77 -0.39
C TRP A 104 -10.37 9.55 0.88
N SER A 105 -9.94 9.06 2.03
CA SER A 105 -10.08 9.79 3.28
C SER A 105 -8.88 9.58 4.19
N LEU A 106 -8.63 10.59 5.02
CA LEU A 106 -7.59 10.56 6.04
C LEU A 106 -8.15 11.17 7.30
N ARG A 107 -8.05 10.43 8.43
CA ARG A 107 -8.59 10.86 9.73
C ARG A 107 -10.07 11.24 9.64
N GLY A 108 -10.86 10.44 8.91
CA GLY A 108 -12.29 10.64 8.72
C GLY A 108 -12.68 11.82 7.81
N LYS A 109 -11.72 12.49 7.16
CA LYS A 109 -11.97 13.59 6.24
C LYS A 109 -11.71 13.17 4.80
N LEU A 110 -12.67 13.46 3.91
CA LEU A 110 -12.52 13.22 2.48
C LEU A 110 -11.36 14.04 1.91
N ILE A 111 -10.54 13.39 1.10
CA ILE A 111 -9.45 14.00 0.34
C ILE A 111 -9.95 14.20 -1.10
N THR A 112 -9.87 15.43 -1.60
CA THR A 112 -10.35 15.79 -2.95
C THR A 112 -9.45 16.86 -3.57
N GLY A 113 -9.65 17.13 -4.86
CA GLY A 113 -8.96 18.19 -5.59
C GLY A 113 -7.44 18.03 -5.56
N LYS A 114 -6.71 19.12 -5.34
CA LYS A 114 -5.24 19.15 -5.43
C LYS A 114 -4.54 18.17 -4.49
N VAL A 115 -5.10 17.92 -3.31
CA VAL A 115 -4.51 16.98 -2.34
C VAL A 115 -4.64 15.55 -2.86
N LEU A 116 -5.80 15.20 -3.43
CA LEU A 116 -5.99 13.89 -4.05
C LEU A 116 -5.04 13.71 -5.24
N SER A 117 -4.96 14.70 -6.13
CA SER A 117 -4.04 14.63 -7.28
C SER A 117 -2.57 14.49 -6.86
N LEU A 118 -2.16 15.14 -5.77
CA LEU A 118 -0.83 14.96 -5.20
C LEU A 118 -0.62 13.51 -4.74
N PHE A 119 -1.58 12.94 -4.02
CA PHE A 119 -1.49 11.56 -3.53
C PHE A 119 -1.48 10.55 -4.67
N GLU A 120 -2.36 10.69 -5.65
CA GLU A 120 -2.40 9.82 -6.82
C GLU A 120 -1.08 9.88 -7.61
N SER A 121 -0.53 11.07 -7.87
CA SER A 121 0.76 11.22 -8.56
C SER A 121 1.93 10.59 -7.82
N ASN A 122 1.79 10.39 -6.51
CA ASN A 122 2.80 9.82 -5.62
C ASN A 122 2.35 8.45 -5.08
N LEU A 123 1.47 7.75 -5.78
CA LEU A 123 0.97 6.42 -5.42
C LEU A 123 1.91 5.34 -5.97
N PHE A 124 2.26 4.41 -5.09
CA PHE A 124 3.15 3.28 -5.34
C PHE A 124 2.58 1.99 -4.76
N PHE A 125 3.09 0.88 -5.28
CA PHE A 125 2.79 -0.47 -4.82
C PHE A 125 4.08 -1.10 -4.27
N GLU A 126 3.98 -1.77 -3.13
CA GLU A 126 5.06 -2.53 -2.51
C GLU A 126 4.75 -4.01 -2.64
N GLU A 127 5.43 -4.70 -3.56
CA GLU A 127 5.14 -6.10 -3.90
C GLU A 127 5.36 -7.03 -2.71
N GLU A 128 6.46 -6.86 -1.99
CA GLU A 128 6.87 -7.74 -0.90
C GLU A 128 5.86 -7.78 0.26
N THR A 129 5.09 -6.71 0.44
CA THR A 129 4.04 -6.64 1.46
C THR A 129 2.64 -6.55 0.88
N SER A 130 2.50 -6.51 -0.45
CA SER A 130 1.24 -6.27 -1.17
C SER A 130 0.48 -5.04 -0.68
N ARG A 131 1.20 -3.97 -0.29
CA ARG A 131 0.60 -2.73 0.22
C ARG A 131 0.75 -1.59 -0.77
N CYS A 132 -0.32 -0.80 -0.89
CA CYS A 132 -0.25 0.49 -1.59
C CYS A 132 0.19 1.58 -0.61
N PHE A 133 0.99 2.52 -1.08
CA PHE A 133 1.44 3.65 -0.27
C PHE A 133 1.58 4.90 -1.11
N VAL A 134 1.48 6.04 -0.44
CA VAL A 134 1.83 7.35 -0.98
C VAL A 134 3.17 7.77 -0.40
N GLU A 135 4.12 8.18 -1.24
CA GLU A 135 5.42 8.70 -0.81
C GLU A 135 5.74 10.04 -1.48
N TYR A 136 5.92 11.11 -0.69
CA TYR A 136 6.20 12.46 -1.20
C TYR A 136 7.21 13.20 -0.32
N TRP A 137 7.88 14.18 -0.90
CA TRP A 137 8.78 15.06 -0.17
C TRP A 137 8.00 16.02 0.72
N SER A 138 8.28 15.99 2.03
CA SER A 138 7.69 16.86 3.04
C SER A 138 8.80 17.52 3.83
N GLU A 139 8.92 18.84 3.70
CA GLU A 139 9.91 19.70 4.35
C GLU A 139 11.37 19.26 4.09
N ASN A 140 11.83 18.24 4.83
CA ASN A 140 13.20 17.74 4.85
C ASN A 140 13.32 16.20 4.73
N ARG A 141 12.22 15.49 4.46
CA ARG A 141 12.20 14.03 4.32
C ARG A 141 11.15 13.54 3.33
N TRP A 142 11.31 12.33 2.84
CA TRP A 142 10.26 11.58 2.15
C TRP A 142 9.31 10.98 3.17
N ASP A 143 8.09 11.49 3.22
CA ASP A 143 7.03 10.93 4.05
C ASP A 143 6.41 9.73 3.33
N LYS A 144 6.08 8.67 4.08
CA LYS A 144 5.50 7.44 3.54
C LYS A 144 4.24 7.08 4.31
N CYS A 145 3.12 7.01 3.61
CA CYS A 145 1.81 6.72 4.17
C CYS A 145 1.19 5.50 3.48
N TYR A 146 0.99 4.40 4.20
CA TYR A 146 0.27 3.24 3.68
C TYR A 146 -1.22 3.50 3.57
N LEU A 147 -1.84 2.79 2.63
CA LEU A 147 -3.26 2.83 2.39
C LEU A 147 -3.96 1.59 2.99
N GLU A 148 -5.19 1.79 3.45
CA GLU A 148 -6.14 0.72 3.71
C GLU A 148 -7.25 0.79 2.64
N CYS A 149 -7.33 -0.26 1.84
CA CYS A 149 -8.06 -0.24 0.58
C CYS A 149 -9.19 -1.27 0.61
N ALA A 150 -10.44 -0.82 0.48
CA ALA A 150 -11.57 -1.69 0.17
C ALA A 150 -11.58 -2.11 -1.31
N THR A 151 -10.91 -1.34 -2.17
CA THR A 151 -10.62 -1.64 -3.57
C THR A 151 -9.24 -1.09 -3.90
N THR A 152 -8.57 -1.63 -4.93
CA THR A 152 -7.27 -1.09 -5.36
C THR A 152 -7.34 0.42 -5.63
N PRO A 153 -6.36 1.21 -5.17
CA PRO A 153 -6.30 2.65 -5.42
C PRO A 153 -5.82 3.00 -6.84
N PHE A 154 -5.32 2.00 -7.59
CA PHE A 154 -4.88 2.17 -8.97
C PHE A 154 -6.07 2.08 -9.92
N LEU A 155 -6.20 3.11 -10.76
CA LEU A 155 -7.18 3.18 -11.82
C LEU A 155 -6.47 3.17 -13.18
N ALA A 156 -6.81 2.23 -14.04
CA ALA A 156 -6.45 2.30 -15.46
C ALA A 156 -7.37 3.30 -16.15
N LEU A 157 -6.79 4.36 -16.71
CA LEU A 157 -7.48 5.41 -17.44
C LEU A 157 -7.62 5.08 -18.94
N SER A 158 -6.68 4.31 -19.48
CA SER A 158 -6.73 3.79 -20.86
C SER A 158 -6.01 2.45 -20.96
N ILE A 159 -6.33 1.71 -22.03
CA ILE A 159 -5.65 0.50 -22.48
C ILE A 159 -5.12 0.79 -23.88
N GLU A 160 -3.84 0.56 -24.11
CA GLU A 160 -3.19 0.73 -25.41
C GLU A 160 -2.59 -0.60 -25.88
N SER A 161 -2.86 -0.96 -27.13
CA SER A 161 -2.25 -2.14 -27.74
C SER A 161 -0.82 -1.82 -28.18
N THR A 162 0.11 -2.70 -27.83
CA THR A 162 1.52 -2.63 -28.19
C THR A 162 1.97 -3.96 -28.81
N PRO A 163 3.13 -4.00 -29.49
CA PRO A 163 3.65 -5.27 -30.03
C PRO A 163 3.87 -6.36 -28.97
N ASP A 164 4.11 -5.96 -27.71
CA ASP A 164 4.42 -6.85 -26.59
C ASP A 164 3.19 -7.16 -25.69
N GLY A 165 1.98 -6.71 -26.07
CA GLY A 165 0.74 -6.89 -25.32
C GLY A 165 0.01 -5.57 -25.05
N PHE A 166 -0.72 -5.47 -23.94
CA PHE A 166 -1.41 -4.22 -23.56
C PHE A 166 -0.64 -3.42 -22.50
N GLN A 167 -0.57 -2.11 -22.70
CA GLN A 167 -0.12 -1.15 -21.71
C GLN A 167 -1.29 -0.37 -21.14
N LEU A 168 -1.28 -0.15 -19.83
CA LEU A 168 -2.24 0.66 -19.11
C LEU A 168 -1.64 2.02 -18.80
N LEU A 169 -2.40 3.09 -18.97
CA LEU A 169 -2.11 4.38 -18.34
C LEU A 169 -2.82 4.45 -16.98
N LEU A 170 -2.08 4.61 -15.89
CA LEU A 170 -2.63 4.64 -14.54
C LEU A 170 -2.93 6.07 -14.05
N ASN A 171 -3.76 6.21 -13.01
CA ASN A 171 -4.08 7.50 -12.36
C ASN A 171 -2.87 8.20 -11.71
N ASN A 172 -1.75 7.50 -11.50
CA ASN A 172 -0.48 8.10 -11.08
C ASN A 172 0.38 8.60 -12.26
N HIS A 173 -0.18 8.63 -13.48
CA HIS A 173 0.48 9.01 -14.73
C HIS A 173 1.60 8.08 -15.21
N LYS A 174 1.74 6.90 -14.62
CA LYS A 174 2.68 5.87 -15.09
C LYS A 174 1.99 4.93 -16.06
N THR A 175 2.80 4.29 -16.89
CA THR A 175 2.38 3.15 -17.70
C THR A 175 2.82 1.85 -17.06
N ASP A 176 2.04 0.78 -17.28
CA ASP A 176 2.40 -0.56 -16.83
C ASP A 176 1.84 -1.62 -17.77
N SER A 177 2.53 -2.76 -17.84
CA SER A 177 2.13 -3.89 -18.68
C SER A 177 1.05 -4.71 -18.00
N LEU A 178 -0.03 -4.98 -18.72
CA LEU A 178 -1.15 -5.79 -18.25
C LEU A 178 -0.80 -7.28 -18.27
N ASP A 179 -1.18 -8.00 -17.21
CA ASP A 179 -1.18 -9.46 -17.19
C ASP A 179 -2.43 -9.98 -17.92
N LEU A 180 -2.23 -10.57 -19.09
CA LEU A 180 -3.31 -11.01 -19.98
C LEU A 180 -4.16 -12.15 -19.39
N GLN A 181 -3.73 -12.77 -18.30
CA GLN A 181 -4.44 -13.86 -17.63
C GLN A 181 -5.18 -13.39 -16.37
N SER A 182 -5.34 -12.08 -16.18
CA SER A 182 -5.79 -11.50 -14.91
C SER A 182 -7.17 -10.81 -14.95
N PHE A 183 -7.86 -10.85 -16.08
CA PHE A 183 -9.15 -10.16 -16.24
C PHE A 183 -10.20 -10.71 -15.27
N ARG A 184 -10.79 -9.82 -14.46
CA ARG A 184 -11.77 -10.18 -13.43
C ARG A 184 -12.93 -9.20 -13.39
N ILE A 185 -14.15 -9.69 -13.21
CA ILE A 185 -15.33 -8.87 -12.90
C ILE A 185 -15.86 -9.29 -11.53
N ASP A 186 -16.24 -8.32 -10.70
CA ASP A 186 -16.89 -8.60 -9.42
C ASP A 186 -18.42 -8.47 -9.46
N THR A 187 -19.05 -8.73 -8.32
CA THR A 187 -20.52 -8.65 -8.16
C THR A 187 -21.10 -7.24 -8.28
N LEU A 188 -20.25 -6.20 -8.31
CA LEU A 188 -20.64 -4.82 -8.57
C LEU A 188 -20.31 -4.39 -10.01
N GLU A 189 -20.01 -5.35 -10.90
CA GLU A 189 -19.62 -5.12 -12.30
C GLU A 189 -18.35 -4.29 -12.47
N ARG A 190 -17.52 -4.20 -11.42
CA ARG A 190 -16.21 -3.56 -11.49
C ARG A 190 -15.24 -4.52 -12.17
N CYS A 191 -14.47 -4.00 -13.13
CA CYS A 191 -13.54 -4.78 -13.91
C CYS A 191 -12.11 -4.54 -13.42
N PHE A 192 -11.37 -5.61 -13.15
CA PHE A 192 -10.03 -5.58 -12.61
C PHE A 192 -9.07 -6.34 -13.52
N VAL A 193 -7.82 -5.93 -13.45
CA VAL A 193 -6.68 -6.60 -14.07
C VAL A 193 -5.51 -6.54 -13.10
N ARG A 194 -4.47 -7.33 -13.33
CA ARG A 194 -3.18 -7.21 -12.68
C ARG A 194 -2.16 -6.62 -13.64
N THR A 195 -1.18 -5.92 -13.09
CA THR A 195 -0.05 -5.39 -13.85
C THR A 195 1.26 -5.89 -13.25
N GLN A 196 2.35 -5.75 -14.00
CA GLN A 196 3.67 -6.22 -13.57
C GLN A 196 4.18 -5.49 -12.33
N ASN A 197 3.91 -4.19 -12.19
CA ASN A 197 4.56 -3.35 -11.17
C ASN A 197 3.60 -2.72 -10.15
N HIS A 198 2.28 -2.78 -10.37
CA HIS A 198 1.29 -2.08 -9.52
C HIS A 198 0.22 -3.02 -8.92
N GLY A 199 0.40 -4.34 -9.04
CA GLY A 199 -0.52 -5.30 -8.45
C GLY A 199 -1.87 -5.31 -9.17
N GLU A 200 -2.97 -5.34 -8.41
CA GLU A 200 -4.32 -5.26 -8.98
C GLU A 200 -4.68 -3.81 -9.33
N VAL A 201 -5.35 -3.60 -10.46
CA VAL A 201 -5.78 -2.30 -11.00
C VAL A 201 -7.25 -2.37 -11.39
N LEU A 202 -8.01 -1.34 -11.04
CA LEU A 202 -9.41 -1.18 -11.42
C LEU A 202 -9.50 -0.45 -12.78
N LEU A 203 -10.28 -0.97 -13.71
CA LEU A 203 -10.53 -0.30 -14.98
C LEU A 203 -11.54 0.85 -14.79
N ALA A 204 -11.16 2.06 -15.21
CA ALA A 204 -12.10 3.18 -15.33
C ALA A 204 -13.11 2.93 -16.46
N ASP A 205 -14.08 3.83 -16.65
CA ASP A 205 -15.19 3.61 -17.57
C ASP A 205 -14.78 3.30 -19.01
N ALA A 206 -13.89 4.10 -19.61
CA ALA A 206 -13.45 3.86 -20.98
C ALA A 206 -12.77 2.48 -21.18
N PRO A 207 -11.73 2.11 -20.39
CA PRO A 207 -11.13 0.77 -20.51
C PRO A 207 -12.06 -0.36 -20.07
N ARG A 208 -13.03 -0.11 -19.19
CA ARG A 208 -14.07 -1.07 -18.85
C ARG A 208 -14.95 -1.38 -20.05
N PHE A 209 -15.44 -0.39 -20.78
CA PHE A 209 -16.22 -0.62 -22.00
C PHE A 209 -15.39 -1.31 -23.08
N TRP A 210 -14.11 -0.93 -23.22
CA TRP A 210 -13.19 -1.66 -24.11
C TRP A 210 -13.16 -3.14 -23.77
N LEU A 211 -13.03 -3.52 -22.50
CA LEU A 211 -13.06 -4.92 -22.09
C LEU A 211 -14.36 -5.62 -22.49
N LEU A 212 -15.50 -4.97 -22.24
CA LEU A 212 -16.83 -5.52 -22.53
C LEU A 212 -17.05 -5.72 -24.04
N ASP A 213 -16.56 -4.80 -24.87
CA ASP A 213 -16.65 -4.88 -26.34
C ASP A 213 -15.84 -6.04 -26.93
N HIS A 214 -14.86 -6.54 -26.19
CA HIS A 214 -14.01 -7.67 -26.61
C HIS A 214 -14.49 -9.00 -26.03
N LEU A 215 -15.64 -9.08 -25.35
CA LEU A 215 -16.14 -10.35 -24.85
C LEU A 215 -16.60 -11.28 -25.97
N ASN A 216 -16.29 -12.56 -25.84
CA ASN A 216 -16.88 -13.59 -26.69
C ASN A 216 -18.38 -13.78 -26.39
N GLU A 217 -19.09 -14.52 -27.25
CA GLU A 217 -20.54 -14.74 -27.11
C GLU A 217 -20.95 -15.35 -25.75
N SER A 218 -20.08 -16.17 -25.14
CA SER A 218 -20.35 -16.77 -23.83
C SER A 218 -20.03 -15.85 -22.65
N GLY A 219 -19.39 -14.71 -22.88
CA GLY A 219 -18.95 -13.77 -21.84
C GLY A 219 -17.89 -14.35 -20.89
N SER A 220 -17.19 -15.41 -21.29
CA SER A 220 -16.21 -16.11 -20.44
C SER A 220 -14.75 -15.84 -20.83
N HIS A 221 -14.55 -15.24 -21.99
CA HIS A 221 -13.22 -14.88 -22.50
C HIS A 221 -13.28 -13.53 -23.22
N LEU A 222 -12.16 -12.81 -23.21
CA LEU A 222 -11.91 -11.72 -24.14
C LEU A 222 -11.31 -12.29 -25.44
N VAL A 223 -11.70 -11.72 -26.57
CA VAL A 223 -11.18 -12.00 -27.92
C VAL A 223 -10.40 -10.78 -28.39
N VAL A 224 -9.08 -10.89 -28.48
CA VAL A 224 -8.25 -9.81 -29.05
C VAL A 224 -7.23 -10.40 -30.02
N ASP A 225 -7.17 -9.87 -31.24
CA ASP A 225 -6.30 -10.32 -32.33
C ASP A 225 -6.30 -11.85 -32.50
N GLU A 226 -7.49 -12.46 -32.53
CA GLU A 226 -7.72 -13.93 -32.65
C GLU A 226 -7.27 -14.77 -31.44
N HIS A 227 -6.79 -14.14 -30.36
CA HIS A 227 -6.42 -14.81 -29.11
C HIS A 227 -7.55 -14.73 -28.08
N LEU A 228 -7.65 -15.78 -27.25
CA LEU A 228 -8.61 -15.87 -26.15
C LEU A 228 -7.92 -15.68 -24.80
N PHE A 229 -8.46 -14.77 -24.00
CA PHE A 229 -7.99 -14.51 -22.64
C PHE A 229 -9.11 -14.82 -21.64
N PRO A 230 -8.83 -15.55 -20.54
CA PRO A 230 -9.86 -15.93 -19.59
C PRO A 230 -10.42 -14.71 -18.85
N LEU A 231 -11.74 -14.73 -18.60
CA LEU A 231 -12.42 -13.81 -17.71
C LEU A 231 -12.88 -14.53 -16.45
N PHE A 232 -12.49 -14.01 -15.29
CA PHE A 232 -12.90 -14.55 -13.99
C PHE A 232 -14.02 -13.73 -13.36
N PHE A 233 -14.91 -14.40 -12.63
CA PHE A 233 -15.96 -13.77 -11.84
C PHE A 233 -15.69 -14.01 -10.36
N SER A 234 -15.56 -12.95 -9.58
CA SER A 234 -15.42 -13.04 -8.12
C SER A 234 -16.75 -12.73 -7.43
N THR A 235 -17.07 -13.54 -6.42
CA THR A 235 -18.21 -13.33 -5.52
C THR A 235 -17.99 -12.13 -4.60
#